data_AF-A0A257LSI3-F1
#
_entry.id   AF-A0A257LSI3-F1
#
_cell.length_a   1.000
_cell.length_b   1.000
_cell.length_c   1.000
_cell.angle_alpha   90.00
_cell.angle_beta   90.00
_cell.angle_gamma   90.00
#
_symmetry.space_group_name_H-M   'P 1'
#
loop_
_entity.id
_entity.type
_entity.pdbx_description
1 polymer ?
#
loop_
_entity_poly.entity_id
_entity_poly.type
_entity_poly.pdbx_seq_one_letter_code
_entity_poly.pdbx_strand_id
1 'polypeptide(L)'
;ASVYKSIKLTNGGTFRLSSSNYNVNIPTATNVGAGQVFNIGSGGGTFEVASGSTFTLDDGSGAAGTAWTAPQLQGSGALTKTGAGTLSLGSGTSNFGTAFTGSITVSAGTLTLGNAGNPLGNTTAGTTVSSGAALNVGATVQTAAEPLTLTGTGLASAPAGALTATGTSTWVGPITIGAGGATIGGGAGALTLSSAATINGAAGNTTLASGAGALTVNSTIAIGSTPNVLTVNHGGGRITTAGV
;
A
#
# COMPACT_ATOMS: atom_id res chain seq x y z
N ALA A 1 -27.12 -5.13 19.11
CA ALA A 1 -27.26 -5.13 17.64
C ALA A 1 -25.93 -4.66 17.04
N SER A 2 -25.45 -5.29 15.97
CA SER A 2 -24.22 -4.85 15.31
C SER A 2 -24.39 -3.42 14.78
N VAL A 3 -23.49 -2.51 15.16
CA VAL A 3 -23.57 -1.06 14.86
C VAL A 3 -22.89 -0.73 13.52
N TYR A 4 -22.71 -1.73 12.64
CA TYR A 4 -22.03 -1.60 11.35
C TYR A 4 -22.72 -2.45 10.27
N LYS A 5 -22.53 -2.05 9.01
CA LYS A 5 -22.92 -2.83 7.83
C LYS A 5 -21.77 -3.76 7.44
N SER A 6 -22.08 -5.01 7.10
CA SER A 6 -21.08 -5.99 6.66
C SER A 6 -21.21 -6.29 5.18
N ILE A 7 -20.08 -6.27 4.47
CA ILE A 7 -19.96 -6.61 3.06
C ILE A 7 -19.00 -7.80 2.98
N LYS A 8 -19.46 -8.93 2.44
CA LYS A 8 -18.64 -10.12 2.24
C LYS A 8 -18.34 -10.30 0.76
N LEU A 9 -17.06 -10.32 0.41
CA LEU A 9 -16.59 -10.67 -0.94
C LEU A 9 -16.04 -12.09 -0.91
N THR A 10 -16.51 -12.94 -1.83
CA THR A 10 -16.06 -14.33 -1.99
C THR A 10 -16.00 -14.67 -3.47
N ASN A 11 -15.19 -15.65 -3.83
CA ASN A 11 -15.07 -16.18 -5.18
C ASN A 11 -14.79 -15.07 -6.22
N GLY A 12 -13.86 -14.16 -5.89
CA GLY A 12 -13.50 -13.03 -6.76
C GLY A 12 -14.55 -11.91 -6.84
N GLY A 13 -15.49 -11.85 -5.89
CA GLY A 13 -16.49 -10.77 -5.83
C GLY A 13 -15.85 -9.39 -5.83
N THR A 14 -16.44 -8.45 -6.57
CA THR A 14 -15.90 -7.10 -6.76
C THR A 14 -16.76 -6.06 -6.07
N PHE A 15 -16.16 -5.24 -5.21
CA PHE A 15 -16.72 -3.95 -4.81
C PHE A 15 -16.11 -2.86 -5.71
N ARG A 16 -16.97 -2.12 -6.41
CA ARG A 16 -16.55 -1.13 -7.40
C ARG A 16 -17.00 0.27 -7.00
N LEU A 17 -16.04 1.18 -6.89
CA LEU A 17 -16.27 2.62 -6.76
C LEU A 17 -16.10 3.26 -8.15
N SER A 18 -17.23 3.53 -8.82
CA SER A 18 -17.24 3.99 -10.22
C SER A 18 -16.93 5.49 -10.40
N SER A 19 -17.12 6.29 -9.35
CA SER A 19 -16.92 7.73 -9.35
C SER A 19 -16.99 8.29 -7.93
N SER A 20 -16.49 9.51 -7.75
CA SER A 20 -16.46 10.23 -6.47
C SER A 20 -15.62 9.55 -5.38
N ASN A 21 -15.22 10.31 -4.37
CA ASN A 21 -14.55 9.74 -3.21
C ASN A 21 -15.58 9.07 -2.30
N TYR A 22 -15.20 7.94 -1.71
CA TYR A 22 -16.02 7.23 -0.76
C TYR A 22 -15.18 6.80 0.43
N ASN A 23 -15.58 7.26 1.61
CA ASN A 23 -15.00 6.85 2.88
C ASN A 23 -16.05 6.05 3.65
N VAL A 24 -15.68 4.83 4.06
CA VAL A 24 -16.57 3.91 4.80
C VAL A 24 -17.03 4.47 6.16
N ASN A 25 -16.33 5.46 6.69
CA ASN A 25 -16.52 6.00 8.03
C ASN A 25 -17.22 7.37 8.07
N ILE A 26 -17.38 8.05 6.93
CA ILE A 26 -18.07 9.35 6.86
C ILE A 26 -19.57 9.12 6.66
N PRO A 27 -20.45 9.59 7.58
CA PRO A 27 -21.88 9.57 7.35
C PRO A 27 -22.25 10.39 6.11
N THR A 28 -23.02 9.80 5.21
CA THR A 28 -23.58 10.49 4.04
C THR A 28 -25.10 10.31 4.03
N ALA A 29 -25.81 11.03 3.16
CA ALA A 29 -27.24 10.84 2.97
C ALA A 29 -27.62 9.39 2.60
N THR A 30 -26.68 8.62 2.03
CA THR A 30 -26.84 7.20 1.66
C THR A 30 -26.12 6.25 2.61
N ASN A 31 -25.22 6.75 3.47
CA ASN A 31 -24.51 6.02 4.52
C ASN A 31 -24.90 6.57 5.90
N VAL A 32 -26.14 6.33 6.31
CA VAL A 32 -26.67 6.77 7.61
C VAL A 32 -26.16 5.84 8.73
N GLY A 33 -25.36 6.40 9.64
CA GLY A 33 -25.23 5.96 11.04
C GLY A 33 -24.54 4.63 11.36
N ALA A 34 -23.90 3.94 10.42
CA ALA A 34 -23.21 2.68 10.67
C ALA A 34 -22.16 2.42 9.59
N GLY A 35 -20.88 2.40 9.94
CA GLY A 35 -19.74 2.25 9.06
C GLY A 35 -19.76 0.89 8.39
N GLN A 36 -18.84 0.67 7.46
CA GLN A 36 -18.80 -0.58 6.71
C GLN A 36 -17.57 -1.42 7.08
N VAL A 37 -17.82 -2.72 7.22
CA VAL A 37 -16.80 -3.76 7.39
C VAL A 37 -16.78 -4.63 6.15
N PHE A 38 -15.60 -4.78 5.56
CA PHE A 38 -15.33 -5.65 4.44
C PHE A 38 -14.68 -6.95 4.91
N ASN A 39 -15.35 -8.07 4.65
CA ASN A 39 -14.85 -9.41 4.91
C ASN A 39 -14.46 -10.08 3.59
N ILE A 40 -13.16 -10.23 3.36
CA ILE A 40 -12.60 -10.92 2.20
C ILE A 40 -12.52 -12.41 2.53
N GLY A 41 -13.51 -13.17 2.05
CA GLY A 41 -13.55 -14.62 2.24
C GLY A 41 -12.49 -15.34 1.41
N SER A 42 -12.22 -16.61 1.72
CA SER A 42 -11.10 -17.39 1.17
C SER A 42 -11.03 -17.44 -0.37
N GLY A 43 -12.14 -17.29 -1.08
CA GLY A 43 -12.18 -17.18 -2.55
C GLY A 43 -11.70 -15.82 -3.10
N GLY A 44 -11.22 -14.92 -2.24
CA GLY A 44 -10.71 -13.60 -2.60
C GLY A 44 -11.79 -12.57 -2.93
N GLY A 45 -11.34 -11.34 -3.12
CA GLY A 45 -12.19 -10.22 -3.51
C GLY A 45 -11.39 -9.11 -4.20
N THR A 46 -12.12 -8.23 -4.89
CA THR A 46 -11.55 -7.12 -5.66
C THR A 46 -12.13 -5.80 -5.19
N PHE A 47 -11.26 -4.81 -4.97
CA PHE A 47 -11.63 -3.41 -4.89
C PHE A 47 -11.23 -2.71 -6.18
N GLU A 48 -12.23 -2.34 -6.97
CA GLU A 48 -12.06 -1.60 -8.22
C GLU A 48 -12.35 -0.12 -7.98
N VAL A 49 -11.36 0.74 -8.17
CA VAL A 49 -11.49 2.18 -7.95
C VAL A 49 -11.24 2.94 -9.25
N ALA A 50 -12.26 3.64 -9.72
CA ALA A 50 -12.19 4.43 -10.95
C ALA A 50 -11.17 5.58 -10.85
N SER A 51 -10.70 6.03 -12.01
CA SER A 51 -9.79 7.18 -12.10
C SER A 51 -10.39 8.43 -11.44
N GLY A 52 -9.58 9.17 -10.68
CA GLY A 52 -10.02 10.37 -9.95
C GLY A 52 -10.80 10.10 -8.66
N SER A 53 -11.10 8.84 -8.34
CA SER A 53 -11.75 8.44 -7.08
C SER A 53 -10.76 7.93 -6.05
N THR A 54 -11.11 8.13 -4.78
CA THR A 54 -10.46 7.51 -3.62
C THR A 54 -11.48 6.69 -2.84
N PHE A 55 -11.19 5.41 -2.66
CA PHE A 55 -11.90 4.54 -1.72
C PHE A 55 -11.09 4.47 -0.42
N THR A 56 -11.66 4.94 0.67
CA THR A 56 -10.98 5.00 1.98
C THR A 56 -11.62 4.02 2.95
N LEU A 57 -10.79 3.11 3.47
CA LEU A 57 -11.06 2.36 4.69
C LEU A 57 -10.21 2.99 5.78
N ASP A 58 -10.80 3.88 6.57
CA ASP A 58 -10.15 4.47 7.74
C ASP A 58 -10.94 4.24 9.02
N ASP A 59 -10.23 3.90 10.10
CA ASP A 59 -10.79 3.79 11.43
C ASP A 59 -11.35 5.14 11.93
N GLY A 60 -10.91 6.25 11.32
CA GLY A 60 -11.25 7.63 11.67
C GLY A 60 -10.61 8.07 12.98
N SER A 61 -10.17 9.31 13.05
CA SER A 61 -9.70 9.91 14.31
C SER A 61 -10.89 10.48 15.10
N GLY A 62 -11.31 9.78 16.16
CA GLY A 62 -12.30 10.27 17.12
C GLY A 62 -13.63 9.51 17.14
N ALA A 63 -14.34 9.58 18.27
CA ALA A 63 -15.50 8.78 18.67
C ALA A 63 -16.76 8.81 17.75
N ALA A 64 -16.64 9.26 16.51
CA ALA A 64 -17.72 9.37 15.52
C ALA A 64 -17.53 8.48 14.28
N GLY A 65 -16.70 7.43 14.36
CA GLY A 65 -16.63 6.35 13.39
C GLY A 65 -17.36 5.10 13.88
N THR A 66 -18.16 4.46 13.04
CA THR A 66 -19.17 3.48 13.51
C THR A 66 -18.71 2.01 13.37
N ALA A 67 -17.43 1.78 13.06
CA ALA A 67 -16.77 0.47 13.12
C ALA A 67 -15.86 0.29 14.35
N TRP A 68 -16.02 1.07 15.43
CA TRP A 68 -15.17 0.94 16.64
C TRP A 68 -15.16 -0.46 17.26
N THR A 69 -16.19 -1.26 16.98
CA THR A 69 -16.33 -2.63 17.50
C THR A 69 -15.79 -3.69 16.55
N ALA A 70 -15.34 -3.34 15.34
CA ALA A 70 -14.87 -4.29 14.35
C ALA A 70 -13.82 -3.70 13.37
N PRO A 71 -12.77 -4.47 13.03
CA PRO A 71 -11.88 -4.16 11.92
C PRO A 71 -12.63 -3.90 10.61
N GLN A 72 -12.34 -2.79 9.91
CA GLN A 72 -13.06 -2.47 8.66
C GLN A 72 -12.60 -3.31 7.47
N LEU A 73 -11.40 -3.88 7.55
CA LEU A 73 -10.89 -4.88 6.62
C LEU A 73 -10.51 -6.13 7.41
N GLN A 74 -11.07 -7.27 7.01
CA GLN A 74 -10.86 -8.55 7.68
C GLN A 74 -11.01 -9.73 6.71
N GLY A 75 -10.63 -10.91 7.18
CA GLY A 75 -10.69 -12.17 6.42
C GLY A 75 -9.32 -12.62 5.89
N SER A 76 -9.31 -13.78 5.27
CA SER A 76 -8.07 -14.47 4.83
C SER A 76 -7.93 -14.58 3.31
N GLY A 77 -8.93 -14.17 2.54
CA GLY A 77 -8.85 -14.19 1.09
C GLY A 77 -7.92 -13.12 0.54
N ALA A 78 -7.33 -13.41 -0.63
CA ALA A 78 -6.54 -12.42 -1.35
C ALA A 78 -7.40 -11.22 -1.77
N LEU A 79 -6.90 -10.01 -1.54
CA LEU A 79 -7.50 -8.76 -1.97
C LEU A 79 -6.76 -8.23 -3.19
N THR A 80 -7.48 -8.00 -4.29
CA THR A 80 -6.93 -7.35 -5.49
C THR A 80 -7.44 -5.92 -5.60
N LYS A 81 -6.54 -4.95 -5.67
CA LYS A 81 -6.83 -3.56 -6.02
C LYS A 81 -6.67 -3.37 -7.52
N THR A 82 -7.74 -2.97 -8.20
CA THR A 82 -7.79 -2.65 -9.64
C THR A 82 -8.27 -1.20 -9.86
N GLY A 83 -8.29 -0.76 -11.11
CA GLY A 83 -8.68 0.59 -11.51
C GLY A 83 -7.64 1.66 -11.17
N ALA A 84 -7.62 2.76 -11.93
CA ALA A 84 -6.58 3.79 -11.85
C ALA A 84 -6.67 4.70 -10.60
N GLY A 85 -7.76 4.63 -9.83
CA GLY A 85 -7.93 5.43 -8.62
C GLY A 85 -7.14 4.92 -7.42
N THR A 86 -7.42 5.52 -6.27
CA THR A 86 -6.70 5.26 -5.01
C THR A 86 -7.51 4.42 -4.06
N LEU A 87 -6.92 3.36 -3.51
CA LEU A 87 -7.40 2.72 -2.28
C LEU A 87 -6.55 3.26 -1.12
N SER A 88 -7.19 3.87 -0.12
CA SER A 88 -6.54 4.37 1.08
C SER A 88 -6.87 3.46 2.25
N LEU A 89 -5.84 2.88 2.88
CA LEU A 89 -5.94 2.02 4.05
C LEU A 89 -5.39 2.75 5.29
N GLY A 90 -6.32 3.22 6.14
CA GLY A 90 -6.07 3.81 7.44
C GLY A 90 -6.15 5.34 7.51
N SER A 91 -6.51 5.84 8.70
CA SER A 91 -6.10 7.16 9.24
C SER A 91 -6.08 7.09 10.79
N GLY A 92 -4.93 7.17 11.45
CA GLY A 92 -4.79 6.87 12.88
C GLY A 92 -4.18 5.49 13.20
N THR A 93 -4.88 4.63 13.97
CA THR A 93 -4.34 3.36 14.49
C THR A 93 -4.94 2.17 13.73
N SER A 94 -4.16 1.49 12.89
CA SER A 94 -4.68 0.37 12.08
C SER A 94 -5.34 -0.72 12.94
N ASN A 95 -6.61 -1.03 12.65
CA ASN A 95 -7.31 -2.18 13.22
C ASN A 95 -7.29 -3.42 12.31
N PHE A 96 -6.57 -3.37 11.18
CA PHE A 96 -6.50 -4.48 10.22
C PHE A 96 -5.53 -5.59 10.66
N GLY A 97 -4.55 -5.24 11.49
CA GLY A 97 -3.30 -6.01 11.65
C GLY A 97 -3.43 -7.48 12.02
N THR A 98 -4.45 -7.87 12.78
CA THR A 98 -4.74 -9.28 13.09
C THR A 98 -6.01 -9.79 12.42
N ALA A 99 -6.80 -8.90 11.84
CA ALA A 99 -8.13 -9.19 11.32
C ALA A 99 -8.10 -9.59 9.84
N PHE A 100 -7.19 -8.99 9.07
CA PHE A 100 -6.94 -9.33 7.69
C PHE A 100 -5.62 -10.09 7.57
N THR A 101 -5.69 -11.32 7.05
CA THR A 101 -4.55 -12.23 6.91
C THR A 101 -4.31 -12.67 5.47
N GLY A 102 -5.12 -12.16 4.53
CA GLY A 102 -4.94 -12.39 3.10
C GLY A 102 -3.80 -11.57 2.53
N SER A 103 -3.33 -11.95 1.34
CA SER A 103 -2.37 -11.16 0.58
C SER A 103 -3.05 -9.97 -0.10
N ILE A 104 -2.27 -8.93 -0.41
CA ILE A 104 -2.74 -7.78 -1.19
C ILE A 104 -2.01 -7.73 -2.53
N THR A 105 -2.75 -7.63 -3.62
CA THR A 105 -2.21 -7.38 -4.96
C THR A 105 -2.71 -6.04 -5.48
N VAL A 106 -1.80 -5.10 -5.71
CA VAL A 106 -2.07 -3.83 -6.40
C VAL A 106 -1.78 -4.02 -7.88
N SER A 107 -2.85 -4.23 -8.66
CA SER A 107 -2.76 -4.47 -10.10
C SER A 107 -2.82 -3.20 -10.94
N ALA A 108 -3.46 -2.15 -10.42
CA ALA A 108 -3.57 -0.84 -11.05
C ALA A 108 -3.85 0.28 -10.04
N GLY A 109 -3.47 1.50 -10.41
CA GLY A 109 -3.64 2.69 -9.59
C GLY A 109 -2.76 2.68 -8.35
N THR A 110 -3.24 3.33 -7.28
CA THR A 110 -2.45 3.53 -6.07
C THR A 110 -3.10 2.84 -4.87
N LEU A 111 -2.30 2.15 -4.07
CA LEU A 111 -2.60 1.83 -2.69
C LEU A 111 -1.87 2.81 -1.78
N THR A 112 -2.59 3.53 -0.92
CA THR A 112 -2.00 4.46 0.05
C THR A 112 -2.20 3.95 1.46
N LEU A 113 -1.14 3.97 2.28
CA LEU A 113 -1.19 3.64 3.70
C LEU A 113 -1.36 4.92 4.51
N GLY A 114 -2.22 4.90 5.52
CA GLY A 114 -2.43 6.04 6.43
C GLY A 114 -1.97 5.82 7.85
N ASN A 115 -1.61 4.58 8.24
CA ASN A 115 -1.39 4.18 9.64
C ASN A 115 -0.06 3.46 9.83
N ALA A 116 0.57 3.65 11.00
CA ALA A 116 1.74 2.88 11.41
C ALA A 116 1.38 1.44 11.85
N GLY A 117 2.39 0.59 12.00
CA GLY A 117 2.24 -0.81 12.39
C GLY A 117 1.78 -1.67 11.22
N ASN A 118 0.58 -2.24 11.28
CA ASN A 118 0.09 -3.20 10.30
C ASN A 118 -1.04 -2.62 9.41
N PRO A 119 -0.79 -1.59 8.57
CA PRO A 119 -1.83 -1.00 7.71
C PRO A 119 -2.27 -1.92 6.56
N LEU A 120 -1.53 -2.99 6.31
CA LEU A 120 -1.81 -3.98 5.27
C LEU A 120 -2.39 -5.29 5.84
N GLY A 121 -2.58 -5.39 7.16
CA GLY A 121 -2.95 -6.62 7.84
C GLY A 121 -1.76 -7.38 8.40
N ASN A 122 -1.93 -8.69 8.61
CA ASN A 122 -0.88 -9.59 9.09
C ASN A 122 0.24 -9.72 8.06
N THR A 123 1.49 -9.72 8.52
CA THR A 123 2.66 -9.66 7.63
C THR A 123 3.02 -10.97 6.92
N THR A 124 2.30 -12.06 7.16
CA THR A 124 2.68 -13.38 6.63
C THR A 124 2.40 -13.50 5.13
N ALA A 125 1.29 -12.92 4.64
CA ALA A 125 0.82 -13.13 3.27
C ALA A 125 1.49 -12.20 2.24
N GLY A 126 1.98 -11.04 2.68
CA GLY A 126 2.72 -10.11 1.84
C GLY A 126 1.85 -9.27 0.91
N THR A 127 2.51 -8.29 0.30
CA THR A 127 1.92 -7.35 -0.65
C THR A 127 2.69 -7.39 -1.97
N THR A 128 1.96 -7.40 -3.09
CA THR A 128 2.53 -7.35 -4.44
C THR A 128 2.03 -6.12 -5.18
N VAL A 129 2.95 -5.34 -5.75
CA VAL A 129 2.65 -4.21 -6.64
C VAL A 129 3.07 -4.59 -8.05
N SER A 130 2.09 -4.63 -8.95
CA SER A 130 2.28 -5.00 -10.35
C SER A 130 2.78 -3.81 -11.18
N SER A 131 3.24 -4.10 -12.39
CA SER A 131 3.68 -3.06 -13.33
C SER A 131 2.54 -2.10 -13.65
N GLY A 132 2.81 -0.79 -13.59
CA GLY A 132 1.80 0.25 -13.78
C GLY A 132 0.98 0.59 -12.53
N ALA A 133 1.32 0.03 -11.36
CA ALA A 133 0.70 0.35 -10.07
C ALA A 133 1.72 0.92 -9.08
N ALA A 134 1.23 1.51 -7.97
CA ALA A 134 2.09 2.03 -6.92
C ALA A 134 1.55 1.74 -5.51
N LEU A 135 2.46 1.55 -4.57
CA LEU A 135 2.25 1.64 -3.14
C LEU A 135 2.83 2.96 -2.62
N ASN A 136 2.01 3.75 -1.95
CA ASN A 136 2.42 4.96 -1.24
C ASN A 136 2.32 4.70 0.27
N VAL A 137 3.43 4.81 0.98
CA VAL A 137 3.47 4.60 2.45
C VAL A 137 2.76 5.73 3.20
N GLY A 138 2.35 6.80 2.52
CA GLY A 138 1.57 7.89 3.11
C GLY A 138 2.43 8.92 3.82
N ALA A 139 1.87 9.57 4.84
CA ALA A 139 2.55 10.55 5.67
C ALA A 139 2.63 10.04 7.12
N THR A 140 3.82 10.15 7.73
CA THR A 140 4.08 9.78 9.13
C THR A 140 3.75 8.31 9.45
N VAL A 141 4.07 7.40 8.51
CA VAL A 141 3.84 5.96 8.66
C VAL A 141 5.17 5.23 8.85
N GLN A 142 5.21 4.33 9.83
CA GLN A 142 6.22 3.29 9.90
C GLN A 142 5.52 1.94 9.87
N THR A 143 5.80 1.12 8.85
CA THR A 143 5.16 -0.19 8.71
C THR A 143 5.77 -1.22 9.66
N ALA A 144 5.08 -2.34 9.85
CA ALA A 144 5.64 -3.60 10.30
C ALA A 144 6.48 -4.21 9.17
N ALA A 145 7.10 -5.36 9.45
CA ALA A 145 7.94 -6.10 8.51
C ALA A 145 7.11 -6.88 7.46
N GLU A 146 6.28 -6.17 6.70
CA GLU A 146 5.53 -6.70 5.56
C GLU A 146 6.48 -7.06 4.40
N PRO A 147 6.48 -8.30 3.89
CA PRO A 147 7.17 -8.62 2.65
C PRO A 147 6.50 -7.94 1.46
N LEU A 148 7.27 -7.22 0.66
CA LEU A 148 6.79 -6.50 -0.52
C LEU A 148 7.45 -7.03 -1.79
N THR A 149 6.64 -7.35 -2.79
CA THR A 149 7.11 -7.63 -4.15
C THR A 149 6.75 -6.47 -5.07
N LEU A 150 7.72 -5.94 -5.81
CA LEU A 150 7.53 -4.86 -6.76
C LEU A 150 7.88 -5.35 -8.17
N THR A 151 7.03 -5.05 -9.15
CA THR A 151 7.30 -5.28 -10.57
C THR A 151 6.93 -4.03 -11.36
N GLY A 152 7.81 -3.58 -12.24
CA GLY A 152 7.63 -2.38 -13.05
C GLY A 152 8.02 -1.09 -12.33
N THR A 153 8.19 -0.02 -13.10
CA THR A 153 8.71 1.26 -12.60
C THR A 153 7.74 1.99 -11.67
N GLY A 154 6.44 1.68 -11.72
CA GLY A 154 5.39 2.40 -10.99
C GLY A 154 4.36 2.97 -11.94
N LEU A 155 3.71 4.06 -11.53
CA LEU A 155 2.76 4.78 -12.39
C LEU A 155 3.46 5.49 -13.56
N ALA A 156 2.78 5.62 -14.69
CA ALA A 156 3.27 6.38 -15.85
C ALA A 156 3.25 7.91 -15.62
N SER A 157 2.52 8.38 -14.61
CA SER A 157 2.43 9.78 -14.19
C SER A 157 3.03 9.95 -12.80
N ALA A 158 3.42 11.18 -12.46
CA ALA A 158 4.00 11.46 -11.14
C ALA A 158 3.01 11.09 -10.01
N PRO A 159 3.50 10.46 -8.91
CA PRO A 159 4.88 10.02 -8.70
C PRO A 159 5.17 8.71 -9.45
N ALA A 160 6.31 8.66 -10.16
CA ALA A 160 6.65 7.58 -11.09
C ALA A 160 7.25 6.32 -10.44
N GLY A 161 7.13 6.15 -9.11
CA GLY A 161 7.72 5.03 -8.36
C GLY A 161 6.71 3.95 -7.97
N ALA A 162 7.15 2.69 -7.93
CA ALA A 162 6.35 1.55 -7.49
C ALA A 162 6.17 1.50 -5.96
N LEU A 163 7.16 2.02 -5.22
CA LEU A 163 7.07 2.29 -3.78
C LEU A 163 7.45 3.74 -3.52
N THR A 164 6.55 4.53 -2.94
CA THR A 164 6.75 5.97 -2.68
C THR A 164 6.29 6.37 -1.29
N ALA A 165 6.54 7.62 -0.92
CA ALA A 165 5.95 8.25 0.26
C ALA A 165 5.47 9.67 -0.08
N THR A 166 4.38 10.10 0.55
CA THR A 166 3.86 11.48 0.44
C THR A 166 4.30 12.37 1.59
N GLY A 167 4.64 11.81 2.75
CA GLY A 167 5.29 12.51 3.87
C GLY A 167 6.55 11.77 4.32
N THR A 168 7.01 12.02 5.56
CA THR A 168 8.12 11.27 6.16
C THR A 168 7.63 9.90 6.59
N SER A 169 8.18 8.81 6.05
CA SER A 169 7.70 7.46 6.32
C SER A 169 8.81 6.42 6.21
N THR A 170 8.60 5.27 6.85
CA THR A 170 9.55 4.16 6.93
C THR A 170 8.90 2.87 6.47
N TRP A 171 9.49 2.24 5.46
CA TRP A 171 9.19 0.86 5.09
C TRP A 171 10.15 -0.09 5.82
N VAL A 172 9.60 -1.08 6.52
CA VAL A 172 10.40 -1.96 7.39
C VAL A 172 10.70 -3.33 6.77
N GLY A 173 9.74 -3.95 6.09
CA GLY A 173 9.89 -5.33 5.62
C GLY A 173 10.74 -5.49 4.35
N PRO A 174 11.15 -6.73 4.03
CA PRO A 174 11.99 -7.00 2.87
C PRO A 174 11.28 -6.67 1.57
N ILE A 175 12.05 -6.25 0.57
CA ILE A 175 11.56 -5.90 -0.76
C ILE A 175 12.14 -6.88 -1.78
N THR A 176 11.30 -7.47 -2.62
CA THR A 176 11.70 -8.32 -3.74
C THR A 176 11.37 -7.62 -5.05
N ILE A 177 12.34 -7.55 -5.96
CA ILE A 177 12.17 -6.95 -7.28
C ILE A 177 11.89 -8.07 -8.28
N GLY A 178 10.77 -7.99 -8.98
CA GLY A 178 10.39 -8.94 -10.02
C GLY A 178 11.10 -8.68 -11.35
N ALA A 179 10.86 -9.56 -12.33
CA ALA A 179 11.53 -9.55 -13.63
C ALA A 179 11.35 -8.26 -14.46
N GLY A 180 10.29 -7.49 -14.19
CA GLY A 180 10.06 -6.17 -14.80
C GLY A 180 10.89 -5.02 -14.20
N GLY A 181 11.78 -5.31 -13.25
CA GLY A 181 12.48 -4.31 -12.45
C GLY A 181 11.55 -3.56 -11.50
N ALA A 182 12.07 -2.57 -10.76
CA ALA A 182 11.22 -1.62 -10.04
C ALA A 182 11.92 -0.28 -9.77
N THR A 183 11.12 0.77 -9.53
CA THR A 183 11.60 2.04 -8.98
C THR A 183 11.10 2.21 -7.55
N ILE A 184 12.02 2.48 -6.63
CA ILE A 184 11.75 2.79 -5.22
C ILE A 184 12.07 4.26 -4.97
N GLY A 185 11.13 4.98 -4.36
CA GLY A 185 11.18 6.42 -4.14
C GLY A 185 10.55 7.22 -5.29
N GLY A 186 11.00 8.45 -5.51
CA GLY A 186 10.42 9.36 -6.51
C GLY A 186 9.16 10.11 -6.05
N GLY A 187 8.74 9.91 -4.79
CA GLY A 187 7.62 10.62 -4.17
C GLY A 187 7.98 12.04 -3.70
N ALA A 188 6.96 12.77 -3.23
CA ALA A 188 7.12 14.10 -2.64
C ALA A 188 7.64 14.04 -1.19
N GLY A 189 7.39 12.94 -0.48
CA GLY A 189 7.78 12.73 0.91
C GLY A 189 9.10 11.99 1.06
N ALA A 190 9.68 12.06 2.27
CA ALA A 190 10.90 11.33 2.60
C ALA A 190 10.60 9.86 2.91
N LEU A 191 11.17 8.94 2.14
CA LEU A 191 11.05 7.50 2.34
C LEU A 191 12.34 6.96 2.96
N THR A 192 12.21 6.26 4.09
CA THR A 192 13.30 5.49 4.69
C THR A 192 13.03 4.00 4.53
N LEU A 193 13.99 3.24 4.01
CA LEU A 193 14.01 1.79 4.08
C LEU A 193 14.82 1.41 5.31
N SER A 194 14.18 0.70 6.25
CA SER A 194 14.84 0.27 7.50
C SER A 194 15.98 -0.70 7.22
N SER A 195 16.81 -1.01 8.23
CA SER A 195 17.86 -2.03 8.09
C SER A 195 17.33 -3.43 7.78
N ALA A 196 16.08 -3.74 8.16
CA ALA A 196 15.41 -4.99 7.84
C ALA A 196 14.83 -5.02 6.41
N ALA A 197 14.76 -3.88 5.72
CA ALA A 197 14.15 -3.75 4.41
C ALA A 197 15.12 -4.12 3.28
N THR A 198 15.73 -5.30 3.32
CA THR A 198 16.66 -5.78 2.29
C THR A 198 16.01 -5.71 0.91
N ILE A 199 16.70 -5.10 -0.05
CA ILE A 199 16.25 -5.08 -1.45
C ILE A 199 16.86 -6.28 -2.17
N ASN A 200 16.01 -7.20 -2.61
CA ASN A 200 16.36 -8.39 -3.36
C ASN A 200 16.10 -8.14 -4.85
N GLY A 201 17.08 -7.56 -5.51
CA GLY A 201 17.09 -7.16 -6.93
C GLY A 201 17.49 -8.25 -7.93
N ALA A 202 17.62 -9.50 -7.50
CA ALA A 202 18.21 -10.56 -8.32
C ALA A 202 17.43 -10.91 -9.60
N ALA A 203 16.14 -10.57 -9.68
CA ALA A 203 15.32 -10.86 -10.86
C ALA A 203 15.18 -9.68 -11.83
N GLY A 204 15.55 -8.44 -11.47
CA GLY A 204 15.36 -7.30 -12.36
C GLY A 204 16.02 -6.00 -11.91
N ASN A 205 16.09 -5.05 -12.84
CA ASN A 205 16.71 -3.74 -12.61
C ASN A 205 16.08 -3.02 -11.41
N THR A 206 16.93 -2.46 -10.56
CA THR A 206 16.50 -1.68 -9.40
C THR A 206 16.84 -0.22 -9.64
N THR A 207 15.84 0.66 -9.58
CA THR A 207 16.06 2.10 -9.59
C THR A 207 15.73 2.67 -8.23
N LEU A 208 16.69 3.36 -7.62
CA LEU A 208 16.46 4.23 -6.48
C LEU A 208 16.28 5.65 -7.01
N ALA A 209 15.15 6.27 -6.69
CA ALA A 209 14.83 7.62 -7.12
C ALA A 209 14.52 8.52 -5.93
N SER A 210 15.03 9.76 -5.93
CA SER A 210 14.47 10.81 -5.09
C SER A 210 13.69 11.79 -5.97
N GLY A 211 12.43 12.00 -5.58
CA GLY A 211 11.58 13.03 -6.19
C GLY A 211 11.91 14.38 -5.56
N ALA A 212 10.90 15.08 -5.06
CA ALA A 212 11.13 16.21 -4.16
C ALA A 212 11.56 15.75 -2.75
N GLY A 213 11.15 14.54 -2.35
CA GLY A 213 11.52 13.95 -1.07
C GLY A 213 12.86 13.19 -1.10
N ALA A 214 13.45 12.97 0.06
CA ALA A 214 14.66 12.17 0.21
C ALA A 214 14.36 10.67 0.23
N LEU A 215 15.30 9.85 -0.24
CA LEU A 215 15.31 8.40 -0.05
C LEU A 215 16.49 8.02 0.83
N THR A 216 16.24 7.33 1.93
CA THR A 216 17.29 6.77 2.79
C THR A 216 17.18 5.26 2.76
N VAL A 217 18.26 4.56 2.41
CA VAL A 217 18.34 3.10 2.39
C VAL A 217 19.34 2.67 3.46
N ASN A 218 18.82 2.09 4.54
CA ASN A 218 19.64 1.57 5.63
C ASN A 218 19.84 0.04 5.55
N SER A 219 19.38 -0.58 4.47
CA SER A 219 19.45 -2.03 4.24
C SER A 219 20.45 -2.39 3.15
N THR A 220 20.75 -3.68 3.06
CA THR A 220 21.50 -4.26 1.94
C THR A 220 20.71 -4.16 0.64
N ILE A 221 21.41 -3.85 -0.46
CA ILE A 221 20.88 -3.90 -1.82
C ILE A 221 21.54 -5.05 -2.56
N ALA A 222 20.85 -6.17 -2.73
CA ALA A 222 21.35 -7.37 -3.39
C ALA A 222 20.82 -7.47 -4.83
N ILE A 223 21.60 -7.02 -5.82
CA ILE A 223 21.17 -6.99 -7.24
C ILE A 223 21.44 -8.29 -8.03
N GLY A 224 22.09 -9.28 -7.43
CA GLY A 224 22.42 -10.55 -8.08
C GLY A 224 23.56 -10.43 -9.10
N SER A 225 23.76 -11.50 -9.89
CA SER A 225 24.89 -11.66 -10.84
C SER A 225 24.49 -11.72 -12.32
N THR A 226 23.19 -11.63 -12.64
CA THR A 226 22.68 -11.39 -14.01
C THR A 226 22.90 -9.92 -14.40
N PRO A 227 22.69 -9.46 -15.65
CA PRO A 227 22.95 -8.06 -16.05
C PRO A 227 21.93 -7.05 -15.46
N ASN A 228 21.52 -7.25 -14.21
CA ASN A 228 20.67 -6.34 -13.47
C ASN A 228 21.47 -5.10 -13.09
N VAL A 229 20.85 -3.94 -13.29
CA VAL A 229 21.46 -2.65 -12.99
C VAL A 229 20.83 -2.06 -11.73
N LEU A 230 21.67 -1.57 -10.82
CA LEU A 230 21.25 -0.59 -9.82
C LEU A 230 21.41 0.82 -10.40
N THR A 231 20.31 1.52 -10.61
CA THR A 231 20.31 2.94 -11.00
C THR A 231 20.00 3.80 -9.80
N VAL A 232 20.78 4.87 -9.59
CA VAL A 232 20.54 5.86 -8.53
C VAL A 232 20.27 7.20 -9.20
N ASN A 233 19.02 7.66 -9.17
CA ASN A 233 18.58 8.91 -9.79
C ASN A 233 18.08 9.88 -8.73
N HIS A 234 18.93 10.82 -8.33
CA HIS A 234 18.62 11.69 -7.20
C HIS A 234 17.63 12.83 -7.53
N GLY A 235 17.24 13.04 -8.79
CA GLY A 235 16.24 14.05 -9.15
C GLY A 235 16.49 15.41 -8.46
N GLY A 236 15.47 15.95 -7.79
CA GLY A 236 15.55 17.18 -6.99
C GLY A 236 15.83 16.97 -5.50
N GLY A 237 15.91 15.72 -5.03
CA GLY A 237 16.07 15.34 -3.63
C GLY A 237 17.45 14.79 -3.31
N ARG A 238 17.52 13.97 -2.25
CA ARG A 238 18.75 13.29 -1.80
C ARG A 238 18.51 11.79 -1.67
N ILE A 239 19.47 10.99 -2.13
CA ILE A 239 19.54 9.56 -1.84
C ILE A 239 20.70 9.31 -0.88
N THR A 240 20.43 8.66 0.25
CA THR A 240 21.44 8.23 1.23
C THR A 240 21.43 6.71 1.32
N THR A 241 22.57 6.06 1.20
CA THR A 241 22.74 4.62 1.43
C THR A 241 23.72 4.42 2.57
N ALA A 242 23.30 3.78 3.66
CA ALA A 242 24.18 3.47 4.77
C ALA A 242 24.86 2.12 4.54
N GLY A 243 26.19 2.12 4.38
CA GLY A 243 27.02 0.91 4.35
C GLY A 243 26.59 -0.16 3.34
N VAL A 244 26.76 0.14 2.05
CA VAL A 244 26.60 -0.84 0.95
C VAL A 244 27.72 -1.87 1.00
#